data_AF-A0A6L9STU1-F1
#
_entry.id   AF-A0A6L9STU1-F1
#
_cell.length_a   1.000
_cell.length_b   1.000
_cell.length_c   1.000
_cell.angle_alpha   90.00
_cell.angle_beta   90.00
_cell.angle_gamma   90.00
#
_symmetry.space_group_name_H-M   'P 1'
#
loop_
_entity.id
_entity.type
_entity.pdbx_description
1 polymer ?
#
loop_
_entity_poly.entity_id
_entity_poly.type
_entity_poly.pdbx_seq_one_letter_code
_entity_poly.pdbx_strand_id
1 'polypeptide(L)' 'MAKLTAKKRNRMKSSSFALPGKRAYPIQDKAHAVSALSRVAQHGTPAEKKKVRAAVHKKYPSIQISGMTKKRRKK' A
#
# COMPACT_ATOMS: atom_id res chain seq x y z
N MET A 1 -3.09 -11.27 -11.39
CA MET A 1 -3.53 -10.34 -10.33
C MET A 1 -4.92 -10.77 -9.87
N ALA A 2 -5.14 -11.06 -8.58
CA ALA A 2 -6.46 -11.47 -8.10
C ALA A 2 -7.46 -10.33 -8.31
N LYS A 3 -8.53 -10.56 -9.09
CA LYS A 3 -9.47 -9.53 -9.49
C LYS A 3 -10.30 -9.09 -8.28
N LEU A 4 -9.99 -7.91 -7.73
CA LEU A 4 -10.82 -7.29 -6.70
C LEU A 4 -12.14 -6.81 -7.32
N THR A 5 -13.22 -7.56 -7.10
CA THR A 5 -14.55 -7.18 -7.60
C THR A 5 -15.12 -5.99 -6.82
N ALA A 6 -16.00 -5.21 -7.45
CA ALA A 6 -16.66 -4.07 -6.79
C ALA A 6 -17.39 -4.48 -5.51
N LYS A 7 -18.11 -5.61 -5.53
CA LYS A 7 -18.83 -6.15 -4.37
C LYS A 7 -17.88 -6.51 -3.22
N LYS A 8 -16.68 -7.03 -3.51
CA LYS A 8 -15.64 -7.30 -2.50
C LYS A 8 -15.05 -5.99 -1.97
N ARG A 9 -14.73 -5.03 -2.87
CA ARG A 9 -14.20 -3.70 -2.51
C ARG A 9 -15.11 -2.91 -1.57
N ASN A 10 -16.42 -2.94 -1.81
CA ASN A 10 -17.38 -2.19 -1.00
C ASN A 10 -17.50 -2.75 0.43
N ARG A 11 -17.38 -4.07 0.58
CA ARG A 11 -17.41 -4.74 1.88
C ARG A 11 -16.10 -4.64 2.68
N MET A 12 -15.02 -4.16 2.07
CA MET A 12 -13.76 -3.97 2.79
C MET A 12 -13.83 -2.80 3.76
N LYS A 13 -13.21 -3.00 4.92
CA LYS A 13 -12.96 -1.94 5.91
C LYS A 13 -12.00 -0.90 5.34
N SER A 14 -12.14 0.35 5.78
CA SER A 14 -11.29 1.46 5.33
C SER A 14 -9.80 1.21 5.60
N SER A 15 -9.46 0.42 6.62
CA SER A 15 -8.10 -0.03 6.96
C SER A 15 -7.46 -0.96 5.91
N SER A 16 -8.24 -1.48 4.95
CA SER A 16 -7.71 -2.26 3.82
C SER A 16 -7.17 -1.37 2.69
N PHE A 17 -7.31 -0.06 2.82
CA PHE A 17 -6.83 0.93 1.87
C PHE A 17 -5.68 1.71 2.49
N ALA A 18 -4.67 2.03 1.69
CA ALA A 18 -3.54 2.83 2.17
C ALA A 18 -3.95 4.28 2.50
N LEU A 19 -5.00 4.78 1.83
CA LEU A 19 -5.66 6.04 2.17
C LEU A 19 -7.11 5.77 2.60
N PRO A 20 -7.37 5.56 3.91
CA PRO A 20 -8.69 5.17 4.40
C PRO A 20 -9.77 6.22 4.12
N GLY A 21 -9.45 7.52 4.24
CA GLY A 21 -10.39 8.61 3.99
C GLY A 21 -10.87 8.70 2.54
N LYS A 22 -10.04 8.28 1.57
CA LYS A 22 -10.39 8.24 0.14
C LYS A 22 -10.78 6.82 -0.33
N ARG A 23 -10.70 5.82 0.54
CA ARG A 23 -10.74 4.38 0.19
C ARG A 23 -9.90 4.08 -1.07
N ALA A 24 -8.71 4.67 -1.15
CA ALA A 24 -7.82 4.59 -2.31
C ALA A 24 -6.62 3.70 -2.03
N TYR A 25 -6.08 3.09 -3.09
CA TYR A 25 -4.94 2.16 -3.04
C TYR A 25 -5.20 0.94 -2.13
N PRO A 26 -5.89 -0.09 -2.65
CA PRO A 26 -6.12 -1.33 -1.91
C PRO A 26 -4.80 -1.99 -1.52
N ILE A 27 -4.69 -2.47 -0.27
CA ILE A 27 -3.51 -3.15 0.28
C ILE A 27 -3.93 -4.42 1.03
N GLN A 28 -4.87 -5.18 0.47
CA GLN A 28 -5.37 -6.41 1.09
C GLN A 28 -4.39 -7.58 0.99
N ASP A 29 -3.56 -7.61 -0.05
CA ASP A 29 -2.48 -8.59 -0.26
C ASP A 29 -1.20 -7.90 -0.74
N LYS A 30 -0.10 -8.66 -0.79
CA LYS A 30 1.23 -8.15 -1.20
C LYS A 30 1.22 -7.62 -2.64
N ALA A 31 0.51 -8.27 -3.56
CA ALA A 31 0.46 -7.85 -4.96
C ALA A 31 -0.23 -6.49 -5.11
N HIS A 32 -1.36 -6.30 -4.43
CA HIS A 32 -2.07 -5.02 -4.39
C HIS A 32 -1.25 -3.93 -3.71
N ALA A 33 -0.47 -4.27 -2.67
CA ALA A 33 0.44 -3.34 -2.03
C ALA A 33 1.55 -2.85 -2.97
N VAL A 34 2.14 -3.73 -3.78
CA VAL A 34 3.11 -3.33 -4.82
C VAL A 34 2.45 -2.45 -5.87
N SER A 35 1.27 -2.86 -6.39
CA SER A 35 0.52 -2.04 -7.34
C SER A 35 0.12 -0.67 -6.78
N ALA A 36 -0.19 -0.59 -5.49
CA ALA A 36 -0.46 0.68 -4.80
C ALA A 36 0.75 1.61 -4.84
N LEU A 37 1.97 1.09 -4.61
CA LEU A 37 3.21 1.86 -4.71
C LEU A 37 3.45 2.36 -6.14
N SER A 38 3.23 1.54 -7.15
CA SER A 38 3.36 1.95 -8.55
C SER A 38 2.33 3.04 -8.92
N ARG A 39 1.07 2.90 -8.49
CA ARG A 39 -0.01 3.84 -8.79
C ARG A 39 0.20 5.19 -8.10
N VAL A 40 0.61 5.19 -6.83
CA VAL A 40 0.90 6.44 -6.10
C VAL A 40 2.16 7.12 -6.64
N ALA A 41 3.12 6.37 -7.17
CA ALA A 41 4.30 6.94 -7.82
C ALA A 41 3.91 7.72 -9.08
N GLN A 42 3.00 7.19 -9.89
CA GLN A 42 2.52 7.79 -11.14
C GLN A 42 1.58 8.98 -10.94
N HIS A 43 0.60 8.87 -10.03
CA HIS A 43 -0.49 9.86 -9.92
C HIS A 43 -0.61 10.53 -8.55
N GLY A 44 0.10 10.03 -7.54
CA GLY A 44 -0.02 10.53 -6.17
C GLY A 44 0.77 11.81 -5.94
N THR A 45 0.25 12.65 -5.05
CA THR A 45 0.98 13.80 -4.50
C THR A 45 2.13 13.35 -3.58
N PRO A 46 3.14 14.19 -3.30
CA PRO A 46 4.21 13.84 -2.34
C PRO A 46 3.68 13.40 -0.96
N ALA A 47 2.62 14.03 -0.47
CA ALA A 47 1.96 13.66 0.78
C ALA A 47 1.31 12.27 0.70
N GLU A 48 0.64 11.95 -0.40
CA GLU A 48 0.05 10.63 -0.61
C GLU A 48 1.12 9.55 -0.78
N LYS A 49 2.21 9.83 -1.50
CA LYS A 49 3.36 8.92 -1.62
C LYS A 49 3.89 8.53 -0.24
N LYS A 50 4.08 9.50 0.67
CA LYS A 50 4.53 9.24 2.05
C LYS A 50 3.53 8.37 2.83
N LYS A 51 2.24 8.70 2.77
CA LYS A 51 1.18 7.95 3.47
C LYS A 51 1.06 6.51 2.95
N VAL A 52 1.06 6.32 1.64
CA VAL A 52 0.96 5.00 1.01
C VAL A 52 2.19 4.14 1.31
N ARG A 53 3.40 4.69 1.21
CA ARG A 53 4.64 3.98 1.59
C ARG A 53 4.60 3.54 3.05
N ALA A 54 4.20 4.41 3.97
CA ALA A 54 4.09 4.08 5.38
C ALA A 54 3.02 2.99 5.64
N ALA A 55 1.85 3.09 5.01
CA ALA A 55 0.78 2.10 5.17
C ALA A 55 1.20 0.72 4.63
N VAL A 56 1.85 0.68 3.46
CA VAL A 56 2.36 -0.56 2.86
C VAL A 56 3.46 -1.16 3.75
N HIS A 57 4.42 -0.37 4.22
CA HIS A 57 5.50 -0.86 5.09
C HIS A 57 4.97 -1.35 6.45
N LYS A 58 3.97 -0.67 7.03
CA LYS A 58 3.35 -1.09 8.29
C LYS A 58 2.67 -2.45 8.17
N LYS A 59 2.00 -2.71 7.03
CA LYS A 59 1.26 -3.95 6.80
C LYS A 59 2.12 -5.08 6.23
N TYR A 60 3.11 -4.72 5.41
CA TYR A 60 4.02 -5.63 4.72
C TYR A 60 5.47 -5.14 4.88
N PRO A 61 6.07 -5.31 6.07
CA PRO A 61 7.45 -4.87 6.33
C PRO A 61 8.49 -5.62 5.48
N SER A 62 8.11 -6.76 4.88
CA SER A 62 8.96 -7.52 3.97
C SER A 62 9.05 -6.91 2.55
N ILE A 63 8.16 -5.97 2.18
CA ILE A 63 8.21 -5.32 0.87
C ILE A 63 9.32 -4.26 0.93
N GLN A 64 10.34 -4.43 0.10
CA GLN A 64 11.42 -3.45 -0.01
C GLN A 64 10.90 -2.21 -0.73
N ILE A 65 10.73 -1.14 0.04
CA ILE A 65 10.38 0.18 -0.47
C ILE A 65 11.68 1.00 -0.50
N SER A 66 12.05 1.50 -1.68
CA SER A 66 13.21 2.38 -1.84
C SER A 66 13.09 3.58 -0.88
N GLY A 67 14.07 3.72 0.03
CA GLY A 67 14.11 4.74 1.08
C GLY A 67 13.50 4.36 2.44
N MET A 68 12.98 3.14 2.62
CA MET A 68 12.34 2.69 3.88
C MET A 68 12.91 1.35 4.41
N THR A 69 14.04 0.90 3.88
CA THR A 69 14.65 -0.38 4.27
C THR A 69 15.14 -0.31 5.72
N LYS A 70 14.61 -1.19 6.58
CA LYS A 70 15.25 -1.51 7.87
C LYS A 70 16.66 -1.99 7.55
N LYS A 71 17.71 -1.26 7.99
CA LYS A 71 19.08 -1.81 8.04
C LYS A 71 18.97 -3.17 8.75
N ARG A 72 19.12 -4.28 8.01
CA ARG A 72 19.32 -5.58 8.63
C ARG A 72 20.56 -5.42 9.50
N ARG A 73 20.39 -5.40 10.83
CA ARG A 73 21.52 -5.53 11.75
C ARG A 73 22.17 -6.87 11.40
N LYS A 74 23.29 -6.82 10.67
CA LYS A 74 24.16 -7.99 10.53
C LYS A 74 24.67 -8.29 11.94
N LYS A 75 24.44 -9.52 12.39
CA LYS A 75 25.00 -10.07 13.62
C LYS A 75 26.39 -10.60 13.30
#